data_AF-A0A968L297-F1
#
_entry.id   AF-A0A968L297-F1
#
_cell.length_a   1.000
_cell.length_b   1.000
_cell.length_c   1.000
_cell.angle_alpha   90.00
_cell.angle_beta   90.00
_cell.angle_gamma   90.00
#
_symmetry.space_group_name_H-M   'P 1'
#
loop_
_entity.id
_entity.type
_entity.pdbx_description
1 polymer ?
#
loop_
_entity_poly.entity_id
_entity_poly.type
_entity_poly.pdbx_seq_one_letter_code
_entity_poly.pdbx_strand_id
1 'polypeptide(L)'
;MRRTVIGLAFPLAAAVAGCGSVSELVDPPKPIVASLEVWNRTREPVFLLDQDGRRLDVPSCGYAVAPQFLMNRIEVRTEQGFYFGTGTSGIGDPGRGQRMVITAVPGDSMAGVQAPPVLPPCEGRPEVQPGGGRG
;
A
#
# COMPACT_ATOMS: atom_id res chain seq x y z
N MET A 1 44.25 19.44 -54.53
CA MET A 1 44.45 20.11 -53.22
C MET A 1 43.82 21.50 -53.27
N ARG A 2 42.75 21.74 -52.50
CA ARG A 2 42.36 23.03 -51.88
C ARG A 2 40.99 22.87 -51.21
N ARG A 3 40.99 22.99 -49.88
CA ARG A 3 39.81 23.20 -49.01
C ARG A 3 39.47 24.69 -49.02
N THR A 4 38.19 25.05 -49.05
CA THR A 4 37.68 26.29 -48.44
C THR A 4 36.26 26.06 -47.92
N VAL A 5 36.09 26.32 -46.62
CA VAL A 5 34.84 26.43 -45.86
C VAL A 5 34.47 27.92 -45.78
N ILE A 6 33.17 28.25 -45.74
CA ILE A 6 32.46 29.40 -45.10
C ILE A 6 31.02 29.29 -45.66
N GLY A 7 29.89 29.32 -44.94
CA GLY A 7 29.58 29.76 -43.58
C GLY A 7 28.25 30.52 -43.62
N LEU A 8 27.24 29.99 -42.92
CA LEU A 8 26.09 30.67 -42.26
C LEU A 8 25.06 31.49 -43.07
N ALA A 9 23.80 31.03 -43.01
CA ALA A 9 22.66 31.86 -42.59
C ALA A 9 21.45 30.98 -42.19
N PHE A 10 21.06 31.06 -40.91
CA PHE A 10 19.76 30.67 -40.33
C PHE A 10 18.62 31.48 -40.97
N PRO A 11 17.35 30.99 -41.03
CA PRO A 11 16.49 31.00 -39.83
C PRO A 11 15.41 29.88 -39.68
N LEU A 12 15.27 29.45 -38.42
CA LEU A 12 14.07 29.27 -37.57
C LEU A 12 12.75 28.61 -38.04
N ALA A 13 12.25 27.79 -37.10
CA ALA A 13 10.88 27.31 -36.81
C ALA A 13 10.44 26.00 -37.50
N ALA A 14 9.84 24.99 -36.87
CA ALA A 14 9.31 24.81 -35.52
C ALA A 14 9.24 23.29 -35.17
N ALA A 15 9.08 23.01 -33.87
CA ALA A 15 9.08 21.69 -33.24
C ALA A 15 7.81 20.84 -33.48
N VAL A 16 7.96 19.51 -33.43
CA VAL A 16 7.05 18.53 -32.80
C VAL A 16 7.84 17.21 -32.68
N ALA A 17 8.30 16.83 -31.49
CA ALA A 17 7.57 16.00 -30.53
C ALA A 17 7.11 14.67 -31.13
N GLY A 18 7.77 13.58 -30.72
CA GLY A 18 7.42 12.22 -31.07
C GLY A 18 8.18 11.23 -30.21
N CYS A 19 7.95 11.30 -28.90
CA CYS A 19 8.39 10.32 -27.92
C CYS A 19 7.89 8.93 -28.33
N GLY A 20 8.78 8.09 -28.86
CA GLY A 20 8.55 6.66 -29.02
C GLY A 20 8.99 5.90 -27.79
N SER A 21 8.62 6.35 -26.59
CA SER A 21 8.70 5.49 -25.40
C SER A 21 7.46 4.60 -25.47
N VAL A 22 7.67 3.32 -25.76
CA VAL A 22 6.67 2.28 -25.55
C VAL A 22 6.39 2.29 -24.05
N SER A 23 5.44 3.12 -23.62
CA SER A 23 4.77 2.92 -22.34
C SER A 23 3.93 1.68 -22.54
N GLU A 24 4.55 0.54 -22.23
CA GLU A 24 3.86 -0.70 -21.95
C GLU A 24 2.73 -0.34 -20.99
N LEU A 25 1.51 -0.29 -21.53
CA LEU A 25 0.30 -0.02 -20.79
C LEU A 25 0.06 -1.26 -19.94
N VAL A 26 0.82 -1.40 -18.86
CA VAL A 26 0.58 -2.42 -17.85
C VAL A 26 -0.78 -2.06 -17.27
N ASP A 27 -1.80 -2.84 -17.64
CA ASP A 27 -3.13 -2.69 -17.07
C ASP A 27 -3.00 -2.59 -15.55
N PRO A 28 -3.55 -1.54 -14.91
CA PRO A 28 -3.45 -1.42 -13.47
C PRO A 28 -4.07 -2.67 -12.84
N PRO A 29 -3.45 -3.22 -11.78
CA PRO A 29 -3.97 -4.41 -11.13
C PRO A 29 -5.41 -4.17 -10.71
N LYS A 30 -6.30 -5.08 -11.10
CA LYS A 30 -7.73 -4.97 -10.79
C LYS A 30 -7.92 -4.77 -9.27
N PRO A 31 -8.77 -3.82 -8.83
CA PRO A 31 -9.03 -3.63 -7.41
C PRO A 31 -9.65 -4.89 -6.80
N ILE A 32 -9.08 -5.33 -5.68
CA ILE A 32 -9.56 -6.43 -4.86
C ILE A 32 -10.31 -5.81 -3.69
N VAL A 33 -11.64 -5.89 -3.72
CA VAL A 33 -12.51 -5.43 -2.63
C VAL A 33 -13.03 -6.66 -1.90
N ALA A 34 -12.88 -6.69 -0.58
CA ALA A 34 -13.43 -7.73 0.28
C ALA A 34 -13.91 -7.14 1.61
N SER A 35 -14.69 -7.90 2.38
CA SER A 35 -14.89 -7.55 3.80
C SER A 35 -13.61 -7.87 4.58
N LEU A 36 -13.25 -7.03 5.54
CA LEU A 36 -12.04 -7.16 6.34
C LEU A 36 -12.40 -7.07 7.82
N GLU A 37 -12.08 -8.11 8.57
CA GLU A 37 -12.12 -8.16 10.03
C GLU A 37 -10.69 -8.04 10.57
N VAL A 38 -10.46 -7.08 11.47
CA VAL A 38 -9.12 -6.80 12.01
C VAL A 38 -9.15 -6.91 13.53
N TRP A 39 -8.23 -7.70 14.09
CA TRP A 39 -7.98 -7.76 15.52
C TRP A 39 -6.66 -7.08 15.86
N ASN A 40 -6.72 -6.04 16.68
CA ASN A 40 -5.54 -5.38 17.22
C ASN A 40 -5.17 -6.00 18.57
N ARG A 41 -4.03 -6.66 18.63
CA ARG A 41 -3.47 -7.28 19.84
C ARG A 41 -2.31 -6.47 20.43
N THR A 42 -2.28 -5.18 20.13
CA THR A 42 -1.31 -4.22 20.69
C THR A 42 -1.98 -3.29 21.70
N ARG A 43 -1.18 -2.67 22.57
CA ARG A 43 -1.69 -1.73 23.60
C ARG A 43 -1.97 -0.33 23.07
N GLU A 44 -1.80 -0.10 21.78
CA GLU A 44 -2.02 1.18 21.13
C GLU A 44 -3.09 1.05 20.04
N PRO A 45 -3.93 2.07 19.83
CA PRO A 45 -4.83 2.07 18.70
C PRO A 45 -4.02 2.12 17.40
N VAL A 46 -4.54 1.44 16.38
CA VAL A 46 -3.98 1.44 15.02
C VAL A 46 -5.07 1.85 14.05
N PHE A 47 -4.67 2.33 12.89
CA PHE A 47 -5.59 2.54 11.77
C PHE A 47 -4.98 2.00 10.50
N LEU A 48 -5.85 1.48 9.63
CA LEU A 48 -5.48 0.97 8.32
C LEU A 48 -5.87 2.01 7.28
N LEU A 49 -5.01 2.21 6.29
CA LEU A 49 -5.30 2.96 5.08
C LEU A 49 -5.26 2.00 3.90
N ASP A 50 -6.31 1.99 3.09
CA ASP A 50 -6.25 1.30 1.80
C ASP A 50 -5.56 2.17 0.74
N GLN A 51 -5.44 1.63 -0.49
CA GLN A 51 -4.82 2.33 -1.61
C GLN A 51 -5.50 3.65 -2.00
N ASP A 52 -6.80 3.80 -1.70
CA ASP A 52 -7.58 5.00 -1.97
C ASP A 52 -7.58 5.95 -0.76
N GLY A 53 -6.89 5.59 0.32
CA GLY A 53 -6.80 6.36 1.56
C GLY A 53 -8.00 6.19 2.49
N ARG A 54 -8.87 5.19 2.26
CA ARG A 54 -9.98 4.91 3.19
C ARG A 54 -9.40 4.38 4.50
N ARG A 55 -9.88 4.97 5.59
CA ARG A 55 -9.42 4.69 6.95
C ARG A 55 -10.33 3.69 7.66
N LEU A 56 -9.72 2.69 8.30
CA LEU A 56 -10.38 1.82 9.28
C LEU A 56 -9.65 1.95 10.62
N ASP A 57 -10.32 2.51 11.62
CA ASP A 57 -9.80 2.64 12.98
C ASP A 57 -10.00 1.33 13.77
N VAL A 58 -8.96 0.85 14.43
CA VAL A 58 -8.97 -0.39 15.22
C VAL A 58 -8.49 -0.08 16.64
N PRO A 59 -9.36 -0.16 17.66
CA PRO A 59 -9.00 0.20 19.03
C PRO A 59 -7.92 -0.74 19.60
N SER A 60 -7.17 -0.26 20.59
CA SER A 60 -6.19 -1.08 21.31
C SER A 60 -6.86 -2.31 21.93
N CYS A 61 -6.17 -3.45 21.87
CA CYS A 61 -6.69 -4.74 22.34
C CYS A 61 -8.07 -5.14 21.79
N GLY A 62 -8.54 -4.53 20.70
CA GLY A 62 -9.90 -4.67 20.21
C GLY A 62 -9.97 -5.15 18.77
N TYR A 63 -11.08 -4.86 18.12
CA TYR A 63 -11.33 -5.29 16.75
C TYR A 63 -12.20 -4.31 15.99
N ALA A 64 -12.15 -4.38 14.67
CA ALA A 64 -12.99 -3.61 13.77
C ALA A 64 -13.32 -4.44 12.52
N VAL A 65 -14.44 -4.11 11.87
CA VAL A 65 -14.88 -4.77 10.65
C VAL A 65 -15.22 -3.72 9.61
N ALA A 66 -14.66 -3.87 8.40
CA ALA A 66 -15.05 -3.11 7.22
C ALA A 66 -15.75 -4.07 6.23
N PRO A 67 -17.02 -3.83 5.85
CA PRO A 67 -17.72 -4.71 4.91
C PRO A 67 -17.13 -4.65 3.49
N GLN A 68 -16.45 -3.55 3.15
CA GLN A 68 -15.77 -3.35 1.88
C GLN A 68 -14.48 -2.56 2.11
N PHE A 69 -13.33 -3.16 1.83
CA PHE A 69 -12.00 -2.56 1.97
C PHE A 69 -11.13 -2.97 0.78
N LEU A 70 -10.30 -2.06 0.26
CA LEU A 70 -9.39 -2.37 -0.84
C LEU A 70 -8.14 -3.08 -0.31
N MET A 71 -7.89 -4.27 -0.83
CA MET A 71 -6.90 -5.20 -0.30
C MET A 71 -5.58 -5.19 -1.08
N ASN A 72 -5.55 -4.55 -2.25
CA ASN A 72 -4.35 -4.47 -3.12
C ASN A 72 -3.13 -3.95 -2.34
N ARG A 73 -3.37 -2.93 -1.50
CA ARG A 73 -2.38 -2.34 -0.61
C ARG A 73 -3.08 -1.82 0.64
N ILE A 74 -2.55 -2.21 1.78
CA ILE A 74 -2.99 -1.79 3.10
C ILE A 74 -1.77 -1.28 3.85
N GLU A 75 -1.86 -0.07 4.36
CA GLU A 75 -0.88 0.52 5.27
C GLU A 75 -1.46 0.49 6.68
N VAL A 76 -0.74 -0.10 7.63
CA VAL A 76 -1.08 -0.08 9.05
C VAL A 76 -0.26 0.99 9.73
N ARG A 77 -0.93 1.88 10.47
CA ARG A 77 -0.32 3.05 11.08
C ARG A 77 -0.80 3.22 12.52
N THR A 78 -0.02 3.95 13.29
CA THR A 78 -0.42 4.48 14.60
C THR A 78 -0.45 6.01 14.51
N GLU A 79 -0.89 6.69 15.57
CA GLU A 79 -0.75 8.15 15.65
C GLU A 79 0.70 8.63 15.59
N GLN A 80 1.65 7.77 15.97
CA GLN A 80 3.07 8.08 16.04
C GLN A 80 3.79 7.87 14.69
N GLY A 81 3.26 7.03 13.79
CA GLY A 81 3.95 6.76 12.54
C GLY A 81 3.44 5.56 11.76
N PHE A 82 4.25 5.18 10.78
CA PHE A 82 4.01 3.98 9.98
C PHE A 82 4.40 2.74 10.79
N TYR A 83 3.54 1.73 10.81
CA TYR A 83 3.83 0.48 11.50
C TYR A 83 4.34 -0.57 10.51
N PHE A 84 3.48 -1.03 9.60
CA PHE A 84 3.87 -1.90 8.49
C PHE A 84 2.86 -1.78 7.34
N GLY A 85 3.18 -2.36 6.18
CA GLY A 85 2.28 -2.43 5.04
C GLY A 85 2.21 -3.84 4.51
N THR A 86 1.05 -4.22 4.00
CA THR A 86 0.86 -5.49 3.31
C THR A 86 0.04 -5.27 2.04
N GLY A 87 0.41 -5.95 0.98
CA GLY A 87 -0.35 -6.01 -0.27
C GLY A 87 -0.65 -7.48 -0.54
N THR A 88 -1.87 -7.76 -0.96
CA THR A 88 -2.26 -9.15 -1.22
C THR A 88 -2.14 -9.49 -2.68
N SER A 89 -1.02 -10.11 -3.04
CA SER A 89 -0.76 -10.64 -4.39
C SER A 89 -1.53 -11.96 -4.69
N GLY A 90 -2.42 -12.40 -3.79
CA GLY A 90 -3.02 -13.74 -3.87
C GLY A 90 -4.12 -14.03 -2.87
N ILE A 91 -4.99 -13.06 -2.56
CA ILE A 91 -6.22 -13.38 -1.80
C ILE A 91 -7.02 -14.40 -2.61
N GLY A 92 -7.17 -15.60 -2.05
CA GLY A 92 -8.16 -16.56 -2.50
C GLY A 92 -9.56 -15.97 -2.30
N ASP A 93 -10.38 -16.09 -3.34
CA ASP A 93 -11.80 -15.74 -3.44
C ASP A 93 -12.25 -14.50 -2.62
N PRO A 94 -12.39 -13.31 -3.25
CA PRO A 94 -12.87 -12.10 -2.57
C PRO A 94 -14.28 -12.22 -1.99
N GLY A 95 -15.03 -13.28 -2.33
CA GLY A 95 -16.31 -13.59 -1.71
C GLY A 95 -16.22 -14.08 -0.26
N ARG A 96 -15.03 -14.47 0.23
CA ARG A 96 -14.82 -14.86 1.63
C ARG A 96 -14.16 -13.70 2.39
N GLY A 97 -14.79 -13.28 3.48
CA GLY A 97 -14.26 -12.22 4.33
C GLY A 97 -12.84 -12.49 4.79
N GLN A 98 -12.00 -11.46 4.72
CA GLN A 98 -10.59 -11.47 5.08
C GLN A 98 -10.43 -11.16 6.56
N ARG A 99 -9.41 -11.74 7.17
CA ARG A 99 -9.08 -11.52 8.57
C ARG A 99 -7.63 -11.08 8.74
N MET A 100 -7.39 -10.14 9.63
CA MET A 100 -6.06 -9.62 9.94
C MET A 100 -5.85 -9.58 11.44
N VAL A 101 -4.72 -10.09 11.91
CA VAL A 101 -4.29 -9.99 13.31
C VAL A 101 -3.05 -9.11 13.36
N ILE A 102 -3.15 -8.00 14.08
CA ILE A 102 -2.06 -7.05 14.29
C ILE A 102 -1.45 -7.35 15.66
N THR A 103 -0.17 -7.70 15.68
CA THR A 103 0.63 -7.92 16.90
C THR A 103 1.69 -6.83 17.02
N ALA A 104 2.38 -6.74 18.15
CA ALA A 104 3.39 -5.69 18.40
C ALA A 104 4.77 -5.99 17.81
N VAL A 105 4.97 -7.17 17.20
CA VAL A 105 6.20 -7.52 16.50
C VAL A 105 6.00 -7.21 15.01
N PRO A 106 6.75 -6.25 14.44
CA PRO A 106 6.70 -5.97 13.00
C PRO A 106 6.98 -7.23 12.19
N GLY A 107 6.16 -7.53 11.19
CA GLY A 107 6.32 -8.72 10.33
C GLY A 107 5.67 -10.01 10.83
N ASP A 108 5.37 -10.12 12.14
CA ASP A 108 4.57 -11.24 12.68
C ASP A 108 3.06 -11.00 12.57
N SER A 109 2.66 -9.81 12.12
CA SER A 109 1.26 -9.51 11.86
C SER A 109 0.78 -10.32 10.65
N MET A 110 -0.24 -11.16 10.86
CA MET A 110 -0.75 -12.08 9.86
C MET A 110 -2.01 -11.51 9.20
N ALA A 111 -2.01 -11.44 7.87
CA ALA A 111 -3.20 -11.19 7.07
C ALA A 111 -3.55 -12.47 6.30
N GLY A 112 -4.79 -12.95 6.41
CA GLY A 112 -5.20 -14.19 5.74
C GLY A 112 -6.71 -14.42 5.73
N VAL A 113 -7.14 -15.42 4.96
CA VAL A 113 -8.56 -15.80 4.84
C VAL A 113 -9.09 -16.46 6.13
N GLN A 114 -8.19 -16.95 6.99
CA GLN A 114 -8.53 -17.64 8.23
C GLN A 114 -7.82 -17.02 9.42
N ALA A 115 -8.57 -16.78 10.50
CA ALA A 115 -8.03 -16.40 11.80
C ALA A 115 -7.14 -17.52 12.34
N PRO A 116 -6.07 -17.21 13.10
CA PRO A 116 -5.46 -18.23 13.92
C PRO A 116 -6.52 -18.82 14.88
N PRO A 117 -6.47 -20.12 15.18
CA PRO A 117 -7.45 -20.78 16.05
C PRO A 117 -7.46 -20.20 17.47
N VAL A 118 -6.37 -19.54 17.86
CA VAL A 118 -6.23 -18.81 19.12
C VAL A 118 -5.63 -17.44 18.80
N LEU A 119 -6.28 -16.37 19.27
CA LEU A 119 -5.74 -15.03 19.15
C LEU A 119 -4.58 -14.83 20.13
N PRO A 120 -3.47 -14.20 19.70
CA PRO A 120 -2.38 -13.88 20.60
C PRO A 120 -2.83 -12.92 21.73
N PRO A 121 -2.14 -12.92 22.88
CA PRO A 121 -2.44 -12.00 23.97
C PRO A 121 -2.34 -10.55 23.53
N CYS A 122 -3.07 -9.65 24.21
CA CYS A 122 -2.90 -8.23 23.95
C CYS A 122 -1.67 -7.70 24.67
N GLU A 123 -0.60 -7.47 23.94
CA GLU A 123 0.66 -7.05 24.52
C GLU A 123 1.54 -6.25 23.56
N GLY A 124 2.56 -5.63 24.14
CA GLY A 124 3.52 -4.83 23.41
C GLY A 124 2.96 -3.51 22.86
N ARG A 125 3.87 -2.75 22.24
CA ARG A 125 3.60 -1.51 21.53
C ARG A 125 4.15 -1.64 20.12
N PRO A 126 3.43 -1.20 19.07
CA PRO A 126 3.94 -1.24 17.70
C PRO A 126 5.27 -0.48 17.61
N GLU A 127 6.30 -1.09 17.04
CA GLU A 127 7.53 -0.38 16.70
C GLU A 127 7.30 0.42 15.42
N VAL A 128 7.26 1.74 15.54
CA VAL A 128 6.89 2.64 14.44
C VAL A 128 8.11 3.22 13.77
N GLN A 129 8.06 3.32 12.44
CA GLN A 129 9.05 4.09 11.68
C GLN A 129 8.60 5.56 11.62
N PRO A 130 9.41 6.49 12.17
CA PRO A 130 9.12 7.91 12.05
C PRO A 130 9.24 8.32 10.57
N GLY A 131 8.14 8.84 10.00
CA GLY A 131 8.16 9.46 8.67
C GLY A 131 7.81 8.58 7.46
N GLY A 132 7.21 7.40 7.63
CA GLY A 132 6.74 6.57 6.52
C GLY A 132 5.48 7.13 5.81
N GLY A 133 5.64 8.20 5.04
CA GLY A 133 4.59 8.77 4.18
C GLY A 133 5.22 9.42 2.95
N ARG A 134 5.31 8.65 1.85
CA ARG A 134 5.74 9.05 0.49
C ARG A 134 7.09 9.77 0.38
N GLY A 135 8.12 9.00 0.02
CA GLY A 135 9.09 9.43 -1.00
C GLY A 135 8.59 9.03 -2.39
#